data_AF-A0A4Q2YA33-F1
#
_entry.id   AF-A0A4Q2YA33-F1
#
_cell.length_a   1.000
_cell.length_b   1.000
_cell.length_c   1.000
_cell.angle_alpha   90.00
_cell.angle_beta   90.00
_cell.angle_gamma   90.00
#
_symmetry.space_group_name_H-M   'P 1'
#
loop_
_entity.id
_entity.type
_entity.pdbx_description
1 polymer ?
#
loop_
_entity_poly.entity_id
_entity_poly.type
_entity_poly.pdbx_seq_one_letter_code
_entity_poly.pdbx_strand_id
1 'polypeptide(L)' 'HMPLEGLIDVEAERARLTKEISNTQIEVKKCEGKLGNASFVDRAPPEVVEQEKARLEDWKAKLVQLGEMLSALG' A
#
# COMPACT_ATOMS: atom_id res chain seq x y z
N HIS A 1 -11.35 -24.60 -25.04
CA HIS A 1 -11.67 -23.17 -25.23
C HIS A 1 -11.56 -22.49 -23.89
N MET A 2 -10.52 -21.69 -23.67
CA MET A 2 -10.50 -20.75 -22.55
C MET A 2 -11.24 -19.50 -23.07
N PRO A 3 -12.42 -19.15 -22.52
CA PRO A 3 -13.20 -18.02 -23.02
C PRO A 3 -12.45 -16.72 -22.73
N LEU A 4 -12.53 -15.77 -23.65
CA LEU A 4 -11.91 -14.44 -23.52
C LEU A 4 -12.42 -13.68 -22.28
N GLU A 5 -13.65 -13.94 -21.82
CA GLU A 5 -14.18 -13.39 -20.56
C GLU A 5 -13.22 -13.62 -19.37
N GLY A 6 -12.68 -14.84 -19.19
CA GLY A 6 -11.82 -15.14 -18.05
C GLY A 6 -10.44 -14.48 -18.12
N LEU A 7 -9.95 -14.15 -19.32
CA LEU A 7 -8.67 -13.46 -19.51
C LEU A 7 -8.82 -11.94 -19.32
N ILE A 8 -9.91 -11.37 -19.84
CA ILE A 8 -10.23 -9.94 -19.65
C ILE A 8 -10.47 -9.63 -18.17
N ASP A 9 -11.15 -10.52 -17.44
CA ASP A 9 -11.35 -10.36 -16.00
C ASP A 9 -10.02 -10.37 -15.22
N VAL A 10 -9.07 -11.23 -15.59
CA VAL A 10 -7.74 -11.28 -14.96
C VAL A 10 -6.90 -10.04 -15.27
N GLU A 11 -6.93 -9.53 -16.50
CA GLU A 11 -6.23 -8.28 -16.85
C GLU A 11 -6.82 -7.07 -16.11
N ALA A 12 -8.16 -6.99 -16.02
CA ALA A 12 -8.85 -5.94 -15.28
C ALA A 12 -8.53 -6.01 -13.78
N GLU A 13 -8.52 -7.21 -13.21
CA GLU A 13 -8.11 -7.48 -11.83
C GLU A 13 -6.67 -7.04 -11.56
N ARG A 14 -5.74 -7.44 -12.43
CA ARG A 14 -4.33 -7.05 -12.36
C ARG A 14 -4.17 -5.53 -12.39
N ALA A 15 -4.89 -4.86 -13.29
CA ALA A 15 -4.86 -3.40 -13.40
C ALA A 15 -5.40 -2.72 -12.13
N ARG A 16 -6.49 -3.24 -11.54
CA ARG A 16 -7.03 -2.73 -10.28
C ARG A 16 -6.04 -2.88 -9.14
N LEU A 17 -5.49 -4.07 -8.93
CA LEU A 17 -4.52 -4.33 -7.86
C LEU A 17 -3.25 -3.49 -8.03
N THR A 18 -2.73 -3.36 -9.25
CA THR A 18 -1.56 -2.52 -9.53
C THR A 18 -1.83 -1.05 -9.19
N LYS A 19 -3.02 -0.54 -9.52
CA LYS A 19 -3.42 0.83 -9.14
C LYS A 19 -3.54 0.98 -7.62
N GLU A 20 -4.10 -0.01 -6.93
CA GLU A 20 -4.23 0.02 -5.48
C GLU A 20 -2.87 -0.05 -4.77
N ILE A 21 -1.94 -0.87 -5.27
CA ILE A 21 -0.55 -0.93 -4.81
C ILE A 21 0.10 0.45 -4.96
N SER A 22 0.00 1.08 -6.14
CA SER A 22 0.56 2.41 -6.39
C SER A 22 0.02 3.45 -5.41
N ASN A 23 -1.30 3.48 -5.19
CA ASN A 23 -1.93 4.38 -4.22
C ASN A 23 -1.44 4.11 -2.80
N THR A 24 -1.33 2.85 -2.41
CA THR A 24 -0.87 2.46 -1.06
C THR A 24 0.60 2.81 -0.85
N GLN A 25 1.45 2.66 -1.88
CA GLN A 25 2.85 3.09 -1.85
C GLN A 25 2.98 4.61 -1.65
N ILE A 26 2.08 5.41 -2.21
CA ILE A 26 2.06 6.86 -1.98
C ILE A 26 1.77 7.16 -0.49
N GLU A 27 0.84 6.45 0.13
CA GLU A 27 0.55 6.64 1.56
C GLU A 27 1.72 6.20 2.45
N VAL A 28 2.38 5.08 2.14
CA VAL A 28 3.64 4.66 2.80
C VAL A 28 4.68 5.77 2.73
N LYS A 29 4.95 6.33 1.54
CA LYS A 29 5.94 7.40 1.37
C LYS A 29 5.59 8.65 2.16
N LYS A 30 4.30 9.00 2.29
CA LYS A 30 3.87 10.13 3.13
C LYS A 30 4.17 9.88 4.60
N CYS A 31 3.85 8.70 5.11
CA CYS A 31 4.14 8.31 6.49
C CYS A 31 5.64 8.29 6.76
N GLU A 32 6.43 7.65 5.89
CA GLU A 32 7.90 7.62 5.97
C GLU A 32 8.50 9.04 5.90
N GLY A 33 7.95 9.91 5.06
CA GLY A 33 8.39 11.31 4.96
C GLY A 33 8.17 12.10 6.25
N LYS A 34 7.05 11.90 6.94
CA LYS A 34 6.81 12.51 8.26
C LYS A 34 7.72 11.93 9.32
N LEU A 35 7.81 10.60 9.41
CA LEU A 35 8.59 9.90 10.43
C LEU A 35 10.10 10.07 10.24
N GLY A 36 10.57 10.30 9.01
CA GLY A 36 11.95 10.65 8.71
C GLY A 36 12.28 12.13 8.91
N ASN A 37 11.29 12.98 9.14
CA ASN A 37 11.49 14.39 9.43
C ASN A 37 11.71 14.61 10.94
N ALA A 38 12.95 14.84 11.34
CA ALA A 38 13.33 15.07 12.75
C ALA A 38 12.49 16.19 13.40
N SER A 39 12.18 17.27 12.69
CA SER A 39 11.35 18.35 13.23
C SER A 39 9.93 17.90 13.57
N PHE A 40 9.36 16.97 12.79
CA PHE A 40 8.06 16.39 13.10
C PHE A 40 8.16 15.46 14.32
N VAL A 41 9.14 14.55 14.34
CA VAL A 41 9.32 13.58 15.43
C VAL A 41 9.59 14.28 16.77
N ASP A 42 10.40 15.35 16.77
CA ASP A 42 10.79 16.06 17.99
C ASP A 42 9.69 16.99 18.53
N ARG A 43 8.77 17.45 17.66
CA ARG A 43 7.77 18.47 18.03
C ARG A 43 6.35 17.95 18.11
N ALA A 44 6.04 16.86 17.41
CA ALA A 44 4.72 16.28 17.46
C ALA A 44 4.48 15.60 18.82
N PRO A 45 3.24 15.58 19.32
CA PRO A 45 2.88 14.78 20.49
C PRO A 45 3.28 13.31 20.29
N PRO A 46 3.79 12.61 21.32
CA PRO A 46 4.19 11.21 21.20
C PRO A 46 3.08 10.31 20.63
N GLU A 47 1.83 10.54 21.03
CA GLU A 47 0.67 9.81 20.50
C GLU A 47 0.50 9.93 18.97
N VAL A 48 0.81 11.11 18.41
CA VAL A 48 0.71 11.38 16.97
C VAL A 48 1.83 10.66 16.23
N VAL A 49 3.04 10.65 16.79
CA VAL A 49 4.18 9.91 16.23
C VAL A 49 3.90 8.41 16.24
N GLU A 50 3.40 7.87 17.36
CA GLU A 50 3.04 6.45 17.45
C GLU A 50 1.88 6.07 16.53
N GLN A 51 0.87 6.94 16.38
CA GLN A 51 -0.20 6.74 15.41
C GLN A 51 0.33 6.70 13.97
N GLU A 52 1.26 7.59 13.60
CA GLU A 52 1.83 7.60 12.26
C GLU A 52 2.71 6.36 12.01
N LYS A 53 3.42 5.86 13.04
CA LYS A 53 4.16 4.58 12.96
C LYS A 53 3.22 3.39 12.78
N ALA A 54 2.15 3.31 13.57
CA ALA A 54 1.15 2.25 13.42
C ALA A 54 0.52 2.28 12.02
N ARG A 55 0.17 3.48 11.53
CA ARG A 55 -0.36 3.67 10.18
C ARG A 55 0.63 3.26 9.09
N LEU A 56 1.93 3.50 9.27
CA LEU A 56 2.96 3.04 8.34
C LEU A 56 2.99 1.51 8.27
N GLU A 57 2.95 0.83 9.42
CA GLU A 57 2.95 -0.63 9.47
C GLU A 57 1.68 -1.21 8.84
N ASP A 58 0.51 -0.64 9.08
CA ASP A 58 -0.74 -1.04 8.44
C ASP A 58 -0.67 -0.93 6.91
N TRP A 59 -0.10 0.17 6.39
CA TRP A 59 0.06 0.34 4.96
C TRP A 59 1.08 -0.63 4.35
N LYS A 60 2.17 -0.93 5.06
CA LYS A 60 3.14 -1.94 4.63
C LYS A 60 2.53 -3.33 4.59
N ALA A 61 1.77 -3.70 5.63
CA ALA A 61 1.04 -4.95 5.67
C ALA A 61 0.04 -5.07 4.50
N LYS A 62 -0.69 -3.98 4.22
CA LYS A 62 -1.60 -3.93 3.06
C LYS A 62 -0.85 -4.11 1.73
N LEU A 63 0.32 -3.49 1.55
CA LEU A 63 1.13 -3.68 0.34
C LEU A 63 1.55 -5.13 0.12
N VAL A 64 1.95 -5.82 1.19
CA VAL A 64 2.29 -7.24 1.12
C VAL A 64 1.08 -8.05 0.65
N GLN A 65 -0.08 -7.86 1.28
CA GLN A 65 -1.31 -8.56 0.90
C GLN A 65 -1.71 -8.31 -0.56
N LEU A 66 -1.65 -7.05 -1.02
CA LEU A 66 -1.96 -6.70 -2.41
C LEU A 66 -0.95 -7.32 -3.39
N GLY A 67 0.33 -7.37 -3.02
CA GLY A 67 1.38 -8.00 -3.83
C GLY A 67 1.21 -9.52 -3.94
N GLU A 68 0.80 -10.18 -2.84
CA GLU A 68 0.45 -11.60 -2.83
C GLU A 68 -0.76 -11.88 -3.73
N MET A 69 -1.82 -11.07 -3.62
CA MET A 69 -3.01 -11.16 -4.48
C MET A 69 -2.65 -11.00 -5.96
N LEU A 70 -1.80 -10.01 -6.28
CA LEU A 70 -1.36 -9.76 -7.66
C LEU A 70 -0.55 -10.93 -8.21
N SER A 71 0.34 -11.50 -7.39
CA SER A 71 1.17 -12.65 -7.77
C SER A 71 0.34 -13.93 -7.97
N ALA A 72 -0.75 -14.07 -7.22
CA ALA A 72 -1.67 -15.21 -7.35
C ALA A 72 -2.48 -15.22 -8.66
N LEU A 73 -2.52 -14.10 -9.41
CA LEU A 73 -3.19 -14.03 -10.72
C LEU A 73 -2.42 -14.70 -11.86
N GLY A 74 -1.19 -15.17 -11.62
CA GLY A 74 -0.33 -15.80 -12.63
C GLY A 74 0.53 -14.82 -13.40
#